data_AF-A0A4S4B0H0-F1
#
_entry.id   AF-A0A4S4B0H0-F1
#
_cell.length_a   1.000
_cell.length_b   1.000
_cell.length_c   1.000
_cell.angle_alpha   90.00
_cell.angle_beta   90.00
_cell.angle_gamma   90.00
#
_symmetry.space_group_name_H-M   'P 1'
#
loop_
_entity.id
_entity.type
_entity.pdbx_description
1 polymer ?
#
loop_
_entity_poly.entity_id
_entity_poly.type
_entity_poly.pdbx_seq_one_letter_code
_entity_poly.pdbx_strand_id
1 'polypeptide(L)'
;MLLTLCAPSVRAQAPAAPAQAEPAAQPVQAPTAPPVTAQQQGGAAPAEEEDEDWRDTSEYRFLSLGDASLRLEMVAMAMQVRDYCANRRVPDDFVRDRLARLSVLSGRTENCRSLLDY
;
A
#
# COMPACT_ATOMS: atom_id res chain seq x y z
N MET A 1 -49.90 -21.26 -28.93
CA MET A 1 -48.86 -21.81 -29.84
C MET A 1 -48.22 -20.61 -30.53
N LEU A 2 -46.97 -20.19 -30.35
CA LEU A 2 -45.73 -20.86 -29.96
C LEU A 2 -44.92 -19.89 -29.08
N LEU A 3 -44.25 -20.42 -28.04
CA LEU A 3 -43.11 -19.78 -27.39
C LEU A 3 -41.91 -19.81 -28.35
N THR A 4 -41.06 -18.78 -28.34
CA THR A 4 -39.68 -18.94 -28.82
C THR A 4 -38.74 -18.18 -27.90
N LEU A 5 -38.11 -18.94 -27.00
CA LEU A 5 -37.03 -18.54 -26.12
C LEU A 5 -35.79 -18.22 -26.97
N CYS A 6 -35.12 -17.08 -26.70
CA CYS A 6 -33.74 -16.84 -27.12
C CYS A 6 -32.88 -16.63 -25.87
N ALA A 7 -32.09 -17.64 -25.52
CA ALA A 7 -30.91 -17.55 -24.67
C ALA A 7 -30.00 -18.76 -24.98
N PRO A 8 -28.73 -18.78 -24.57
CA PRO A 8 -27.59 -18.10 -25.19
C PRO A 8 -26.57 -19.10 -25.74
N SER A 9 -25.84 -18.74 -26.80
CA SER A 9 -24.71 -19.53 -27.29
C SER A 9 -23.47 -19.30 -26.40
N VAL A 10 -23.28 -20.17 -25.41
CA VAL A 10 -21.99 -20.35 -24.73
C VAL A 10 -21.07 -21.10 -25.68
N ARG A 11 -20.01 -20.45 -26.16
CA ARG A 11 -18.89 -21.15 -26.83
C ARG A 11 -17.90 -21.61 -25.77
N ALA A 12 -17.78 -22.92 -25.60
CA ALA A 12 -16.68 -23.54 -24.87
C ALA A 12 -15.35 -23.22 -25.59
N GLN A 13 -14.42 -22.60 -24.87
CA GLN A 13 -13.08 -22.30 -25.35
C GLN A 13 -12.17 -23.48 -24.97
N ALA A 14 -11.74 -24.25 -25.96
CA ALA A 14 -10.71 -25.27 -25.78
C ALA A 14 -9.34 -24.60 -25.59
N PRO A 15 -8.47 -25.08 -24.69
CA PRO A 15 -7.12 -24.54 -24.55
C PRO A 15 -6.26 -25.00 -25.72
N ALA A 16 -5.97 -24.09 -26.65
CA ALA A 16 -4.90 -24.27 -27.62
C ALA A 16 -3.57 -23.92 -26.95
N ALA A 17 -2.74 -24.94 -26.72
CA ALA A 17 -1.36 -24.77 -26.28
C ALA A 17 -0.51 -24.25 -27.45
N PRO A 18 0.23 -23.12 -27.31
CA PRO A 18 1.32 -22.83 -28.22
C PRO A 18 2.55 -23.61 -27.76
N ALA A 19 2.97 -24.58 -28.58
CA ALA A 19 4.32 -25.14 -28.54
C ALA A 19 5.30 -24.03 -28.93
N GLN A 20 5.90 -23.37 -27.94
CA GLN A 20 7.06 -22.52 -28.14
C GLN A 20 8.31 -23.37 -27.88
N ALA A 21 9.17 -23.42 -28.90
CA ALA A 21 10.47 -24.07 -28.85
C ALA A 21 11.27 -23.53 -27.66
N GLU A 22 11.72 -24.45 -26.81
CA GLU A 22 12.64 -24.19 -25.70
C GLU A 22 13.99 -23.72 -26.29
N PRO A 23 14.44 -22.47 -26.07
CA PRO A 23 15.83 -22.12 -26.34
C PRO A 23 16.68 -22.86 -25.32
N ALA A 24 17.63 -23.65 -25.83
CA ALA A 24 18.63 -24.37 -25.05
C ALA A 24 19.17 -23.50 -23.91
N ALA A 25 19.06 -24.01 -22.68
CA ALA A 25 19.60 -23.41 -21.48
C ALA A 25 21.13 -23.23 -21.64
N GLN A 26 21.53 -22.02 -22.01
CA GLN A 26 22.90 -21.59 -21.86
C GLN A 26 23.16 -21.44 -20.35
N PRO A 27 24.27 -21.99 -19.80
CA PRO A 27 24.59 -21.78 -18.40
C PRO A 27 24.84 -20.28 -18.20
N VAL A 28 23.91 -19.61 -17.54
CA VAL A 28 24.08 -18.25 -17.04
C VAL A 28 25.20 -18.32 -16.02
N GLN A 29 26.39 -17.88 -16.40
CA GLN A 29 27.47 -17.63 -15.45
C GLN A 29 26.95 -16.56 -14.50
N ALA A 30 26.77 -16.92 -13.24
CA ALA A 30 26.50 -15.95 -12.19
C ALA A 30 27.64 -14.92 -12.22
N PRO A 31 27.36 -13.61 -12.23
CA PRO A 31 28.42 -12.63 -12.05
C PRO A 31 29.05 -12.92 -10.69
N THR A 32 30.33 -13.29 -10.69
CA THR A 32 31.14 -13.40 -9.49
C THR A 32 31.16 -12.01 -8.87
N ALA A 33 30.30 -11.79 -7.88
CA ALA A 33 30.37 -10.60 -7.06
C ALA A 33 31.79 -10.55 -6.47
N PRO A 34 32.52 -9.43 -6.57
CA PRO A 34 33.78 -9.29 -5.86
C PRO A 34 33.49 -9.51 -4.38
N PRO A 35 34.42 -10.11 -3.61
CA PRO A 35 34.26 -10.19 -2.17
C PRO A 35 34.03 -8.77 -1.67
N VAL A 36 32.90 -8.54 -1.01
CA VAL A 36 32.67 -7.31 -0.24
C VAL A 36 33.64 -7.41 0.93
N THR A 37 34.85 -6.91 0.73
CA THR A 37 35.72 -6.51 1.82
C THR A 37 34.91 -5.51 2.62
N ALA A 38 34.55 -5.88 3.85
CA ALA A 38 34.06 -4.93 4.83
C ALA A 38 35.15 -3.87 5.01
N GLN A 39 35.08 -2.80 4.23
CA GLN A 39 35.90 -1.61 4.43
C GLN A 39 35.38 -0.92 5.68
N GLN A 40 35.89 -1.36 6.82
CA GLN A 40 36.04 -0.52 7.99
C GLN A 40 37.07 0.55 7.64
N GLN A 41 36.64 1.53 6.86
CA GLN A 41 37.36 2.77 6.63
C GLN A 41 36.59 3.85 7.38
N GLY A 42 37.01 4.06 8.62
CA GLY A 42 36.82 5.34 9.30
C GLY A 42 37.58 6.41 8.55
N GLY A 43 36.97 6.90 7.48
CA GLY A 43 37.21 8.21 6.90
C GLY A 43 35.85 8.87 6.90
N ALA A 44 35.67 9.88 7.75
CA ALA A 44 34.47 10.69 7.69
C ALA A 44 34.39 11.29 6.28
N ALA A 45 33.49 10.77 5.45
CA ALA A 45 32.90 11.59 4.42
C ALA A 45 32.40 12.86 5.12
N PRO A 46 32.54 14.06 4.53
CA PRO A 46 31.84 15.22 5.07
C PRO A 46 30.39 14.77 5.20
N ALA A 47 29.85 14.85 6.42
CA ALA A 47 28.43 14.69 6.60
C ALA A 47 27.81 15.72 5.66
N GLU A 48 27.16 15.26 4.60
CA GLU A 48 26.20 16.11 3.90
C GLU A 48 25.28 16.59 5.03
N GLU A 49 25.29 17.91 5.29
CA GLU A 49 24.36 18.51 6.22
C GLU A 49 22.99 17.98 5.81
N GLU A 50 22.29 17.28 6.72
CA GLU A 50 20.95 16.78 6.44
C GLU A 50 20.16 17.96 5.91
N ASP A 51 19.72 17.87 4.66
CA ASP A 51 19.02 18.95 3.97
C ASP A 51 17.90 19.44 4.89
N GLU A 52 18.13 20.62 5.50
CA GLU A 52 17.38 21.08 6.68
C GLU A 52 15.89 21.22 6.37
N ASP A 53 15.53 21.24 5.07
CA ASP A 53 14.16 21.31 4.58
C ASP A 53 13.80 20.18 3.61
N TRP A 54 14.13 18.93 3.94
CA TRP A 54 13.69 17.76 3.15
C TRP A 54 12.16 17.63 2.99
N ARG A 55 11.37 18.43 3.74
CA ARG A 55 9.91 18.55 3.63
C ARG A 55 9.47 19.89 3.02
N ASP A 56 10.32 20.59 2.29
CA ASP A 56 9.92 21.83 1.63
C ASP A 56 8.76 21.54 0.66
N THR A 57 7.62 22.16 0.94
CA THR A 57 6.42 22.08 0.11
C THR A 57 6.00 23.45 -0.38
N SER A 58 6.87 24.46 -0.31
CA SER A 58 6.62 25.84 -0.73
C SER A 58 6.17 25.94 -2.19
N GLU A 59 6.68 25.07 -3.06
CA GLU A 59 6.31 24.98 -4.48
C GLU A 59 4.99 24.24 -4.76
N TYR A 60 4.30 23.74 -3.72
CA TYR A 60 3.03 23.03 -3.88
C TYR A 60 1.92 24.04 -4.21
N ARG A 61 1.67 24.23 -5.50
CA ARG A 61 0.70 25.20 -6.04
C ARG A 61 -0.72 25.10 -5.47
N PHE A 62 -1.15 23.92 -5.03
CA PHE A 62 -2.52 23.65 -4.58
C PHE A 62 -2.58 22.95 -3.22
N LEU A 63 -2.14 23.63 -2.16
CA LEU A 63 -2.18 23.09 -0.80
C LEU A 63 -3.57 22.59 -0.37
N SER A 64 -4.64 23.25 -0.82
CA SER A 64 -6.01 22.85 -0.52
C SER A 64 -6.38 21.46 -1.07
N LEU A 65 -5.72 21.01 -2.15
CA LEU A 65 -5.90 19.65 -2.66
C LEU A 65 -5.25 18.63 -1.73
N GLY A 66 -4.08 18.95 -1.17
CA GLY A 66 -3.42 18.14 -0.14
C GLY A 66 -4.32 17.97 1.09
N ASP A 67 -4.91 19.06 1.58
CA ASP A 67 -5.86 19.01 2.70
C ASP A 67 -7.08 18.14 2.41
N ALA A 68 -7.63 18.24 1.19
CA ALA A 68 -8.77 17.42 0.78
C ALA A 68 -8.41 15.93 0.70
N SER A 69 -7.27 15.60 0.10
CA SER A 69 -6.76 14.23 0.03
C SER A 69 -6.51 13.65 1.42
N LEU A 70 -5.86 14.41 2.30
CA LEU A 70 -5.63 14.00 3.68
C LEU A 70 -6.95 13.70 4.40
N ARG A 71 -7.98 14.54 4.23
CA ARG A 71 -9.30 14.28 4.83
C ARG A 71 -9.93 12.99 4.31
N LEU A 72 -9.82 12.70 3.01
CA LEU A 72 -10.34 11.45 2.42
C LEU A 72 -9.59 10.22 2.95
N GLU A 73 -8.27 10.30 3.05
CA GLU A 73 -7.43 9.25 3.63
C GLU A 73 -7.80 8.99 5.10
N MET A 74 -8.04 10.05 5.87
CA MET A 74 -8.48 9.95 7.26
C MET A 74 -9.86 9.32 7.40
N VAL A 75 -10.81 9.65 6.53
CA VAL A 75 -12.13 8.98 6.50
C VAL A 75 -11.98 7.49 6.18
N ALA A 76 -11.18 7.13 5.18
CA ALA A 76 -10.94 5.73 4.84
C ALA A 76 -10.32 4.95 6.01
N MET A 77 -9.35 5.55 6.69
CA MET A 77 -8.71 4.96 7.86
C MET A 77 -9.70 4.81 9.02
N ALA A 78 -10.53 5.82 9.30
CA ALA A 78 -11.56 5.78 10.33
C ALA A 78 -12.59 4.67 10.07
N MET A 79 -13.04 4.50 8.81
CA MET A 79 -13.97 3.42 8.44
C MET A 79 -13.34 2.04 8.66
N GLN A 80 -12.08 1.86 8.32
CA GLN A 80 -11.37 0.60 8.56
C GLN A 80 -11.26 0.29 10.06
N VAL A 81 -10.93 1.28 10.90
CA VAL A 81 -10.85 1.07 12.36
C VAL A 81 -12.23 0.81 12.96
N ARG A 82 -13.28 1.43 12.43
CA ARG A 82 -14.67 1.18 12.82
C ARG A 82 -15.06 -0.29 12.58
N ASP A 83 -14.65 -0.88 11.47
CA ASP A 83 -14.89 -2.31 11.21
C ASP A 83 -14.21 -3.21 12.24
N TYR A 84 -12.99 -2.85 12.68
CA TYR A 84 -12.31 -3.56 13.76
C TYR A 84 -13.03 -3.42 15.09
N CYS A 85 -13.52 -2.22 15.44
CA CYS A 85 -14.33 -2.00 16.64
C CYS A 85 -15.62 -2.85 16.64
N ALA A 86 -16.23 -3.08 15.47
CA ALA A 86 -17.43 -3.90 15.35
C ALA A 86 -17.15 -5.42 15.40
N ASN A 87 -15.92 -5.84 15.10
CA ASN A 87 -15.56 -7.25 15.01
C ASN A 87 -14.95 -7.79 16.31
N ARG A 88 -15.76 -8.51 17.09
CA ARG A 88 -15.36 -9.16 18.35
C ARG A 88 -14.22 -10.19 18.24
N ARG A 89 -13.87 -10.63 17.02
CA ARG A 89 -12.74 -11.55 16.80
C ARG A 89 -11.40 -10.80 16.77
N VAL A 90 -11.41 -9.49 16.60
CA VAL A 90 -10.21 -8.66 16.62
C VAL A 90 -9.84 -8.37 18.09
N PRO A 91 -8.61 -8.63 18.53
CA PRO A 91 -8.19 -8.35 19.91
C PRO A 91 -8.29 -6.87 20.25
N ASP A 92 -8.75 -6.56 21.46
CA ASP A 92 -8.93 -5.17 21.91
C ASP A 92 -7.65 -4.34 21.81
N ASP A 93 -6.48 -4.92 22.14
CA ASP A 93 -5.22 -4.18 22.13
C ASP A 93 -4.80 -3.78 20.70
N PHE A 94 -5.12 -4.61 19.71
CA PHE A 94 -4.95 -4.24 18.31
C PHE A 94 -5.84 -3.03 17.96
N VAL A 95 -7.09 -3.02 18.41
CA VAL A 95 -8.01 -1.90 18.15
C VAL A 95 -7.50 -0.62 18.84
N ARG A 96 -7.04 -0.72 20.09
CA ARG A 96 -6.45 0.41 20.83
C ARG A 96 -5.24 1.00 20.09
N ASP A 97 -4.34 0.15 19.58
CA ASP A 97 -3.18 0.59 18.80
C ASP A 97 -3.57 1.33 17.51
N ARG A 98 -4.63 0.89 16.84
CA ARG A 98 -5.12 1.57 15.63
C ARG A 98 -5.79 2.90 15.95
N LEU A 99 -6.59 2.96 17.01
CA LEU A 99 -7.18 4.19 17.52
C LEU A 99 -6.10 5.20 17.96
N ALA A 100 -5.03 4.74 18.62
CA ALA A 100 -3.92 5.59 19.03
C ALA A 100 -3.21 6.23 17.82
N ARG A 101 -2.93 5.42 16.78
CA ARG A 101 -2.35 5.93 15.53
C ARG A 101 -3.28 6.93 14.84
N LEU A 102 -4.57 6.62 14.74
CA LEU A 102 -5.56 7.54 14.15
C LEU A 102 -5.67 8.84 14.95
N SER A 103 -5.56 8.78 16.27
CA SER A 103 -5.58 9.96 17.14
C SER A 103 -4.40 10.90 16.87
N VAL A 104 -3.20 10.34 16.68
CA VAL A 104 -2.00 11.11 16.32
C VAL A 104 -2.17 11.80 14.97
N LEU A 105 -2.71 11.09 13.97
CA LEU A 105 -2.87 11.63 12.61
C LEU A 105 -4.01 12.64 12.50
N SER A 106 -5.13 12.41 13.20
CA SER A 106 -6.30 13.31 13.18
C SER A 106 -6.15 14.53 14.08
N GLY A 107 -5.23 14.48 15.05
CA GLY A 107 -5.12 15.50 16.10
C GLY A 107 -6.28 15.49 17.10
N ARG A 108 -7.09 14.42 17.14
CA ARG A 108 -8.23 14.26 18.05
C ARG A 108 -8.06 13.01 18.92
N THR A 109 -8.71 12.97 20.07
CA THR A 109 -8.79 11.73 20.85
C THR A 109 -9.86 10.81 20.25
N GLU A 110 -9.42 9.72 19.61
CA GLU A 110 -10.32 8.77 18.96
C GLU A 110 -10.66 7.59 19.86
N ASN A 111 -11.91 7.15 19.78
CA ASN A 111 -12.42 5.91 20.38
C ASN A 111 -13.46 5.28 19.45
N CYS A 112 -13.85 4.03 19.69
CA CYS A 112 -14.82 3.35 18.81
C CYS A 112 -16.15 4.10 18.62
N ARG A 113 -16.54 5.01 19.54
CA ARG A 113 -17.75 5.81 19.39
C ARG A 113 -17.55 7.06 18.53
N SER A 114 -16.40 7.75 18.65
CA SER A 114 -16.11 8.94 17.83
C SER A 114 -15.98 8.65 16.34
N LEU A 115 -15.70 7.38 15.98
CA LEU A 115 -15.65 6.95 14.58
C LEU A 115 -17.01 6.97 13.86
N LEU A 116 -18.12 7.18 14.58
CA LEU A 116 -19.45 7.32 13.98
C LEU A 116 -19.66 8.70 13.32
N ASP A 117 -18.80 9.67 13.65
CA ASP A 117 -18.90 11.07 13.21
C ASP A 117 -17.94 11.42 12.04
N TYR A 118 -17.24 10.42 11.49
CA TYR A 118 -16.42 10.55 10.27
C TYR A 118 -17.24 10.27 9.02
#